data_AF-A0A835XD61-F1
#
_entry.id   AF-A0A835XD61-F1
#
_cell.length_a   1.000
_cell.length_b   1.000
_cell.length_c   1.000
_cell.angle_alpha   90.00
_cell.angle_beta   90.00
_cell.angle_gamma   90.00
#
_symmetry.space_group_name_H-M   'P 1'
#
loop_
_entity.id
_entity.type
_entity.pdbx_description
1 polymer ?
#
loop_
_entity_poly.entity_id
_entity_poly.type
_entity_poly.pdbx_seq_one_letter_code
_entity_poly.pdbx_strand_id
1 'polypeptide(L)'
;MSSRTRRTTKSSKTKKTVKKDPTPAALLKKVASVSDSTKTLSKEIRSMTKIFTDNQKILVSMKNMIDSLTSTLEHIQKQSRQVKILEEDTQKLFSGLNQIRGQSNIVTKINDQTARLQVQINHIKESQKAADSEKISQKISQSMDSIKNNSQMIIKISQRIDEVRDDLRKVSAKSQTSPSVAKDLDDIKRRITSISEKAVQIESLNGVIEGLKQQFQTISTKSESLENLTAKTNSIEQKISNISDLVRRYDASASEFHQKTDHIFQELQGLKNVTSKAASDTSKEMMALLKLSEYQSNIRMNSESKYGETKDLENMASQTTQIINLFDKLSIEAQEKMPIPHEVRQWAVSKIFDCADKWEIRFSDVLNILTNKLGRDLLKESIRIKQVRDIYGIRAVDEIRSELNIS
;
A
#
# COMPACT_ATOMS: atom_id res chain seq x y z
N MET A 1 -66.49 -61.86 10.77
CA MET A 1 -65.84 -62.10 9.47
C MET A 1 -64.38 -61.70 9.59
N SER A 2 -63.47 -62.64 9.37
CA SER A 2 -62.02 -62.45 9.47
C SER A 2 -61.41 -62.82 8.13
N SER A 3 -60.60 -61.95 7.53
CA SER A 3 -59.78 -62.33 6.37
C SER A 3 -58.47 -61.53 6.35
N ARG A 4 -57.40 -62.33 6.38
CA ARG A 4 -55.97 -62.00 6.42
C ARG A 4 -55.45 -62.11 4.99
N THR A 5 -54.67 -61.13 4.52
CA THR A 5 -54.01 -61.22 3.20
C THR A 5 -52.48 -61.22 3.32
N ARG A 6 -51.89 -62.07 2.49
CA ARG A 6 -50.56 -62.70 2.58
C ARG A 6 -49.57 -62.04 1.61
N ARG A 7 -48.30 -61.96 2.02
CA ARG A 7 -47.14 -61.41 1.31
C ARG A 7 -46.56 -62.44 0.31
N THR A 8 -46.06 -62.02 -0.86
CA THR A 8 -45.21 -62.83 -1.75
C THR A 8 -44.05 -62.01 -2.35
N THR A 9 -42.88 -62.63 -2.41
CA THR A 9 -41.60 -62.12 -2.97
C THR A 9 -41.19 -62.96 -4.19
N LYS A 10 -40.60 -62.35 -5.23
CA LYS A 10 -39.98 -63.04 -6.39
C LYS A 10 -38.55 -62.56 -6.62
N SER A 11 -37.61 -63.49 -6.84
CA SER A 11 -36.19 -63.26 -7.16
C SER A 11 -35.93 -63.27 -8.68
N SER A 12 -34.95 -62.52 -9.18
CA SER A 12 -34.42 -62.62 -10.55
C SER A 12 -32.94 -63.05 -10.57
N LYS A 13 -32.57 -63.93 -11.52
CA LYS A 13 -31.22 -64.47 -11.77
C LYS A 13 -30.58 -63.74 -12.96
N THR A 14 -29.27 -63.45 -12.90
CA THR A 14 -28.45 -62.89 -14.00
C THR A 14 -27.38 -63.86 -14.51
N LYS A 15 -27.19 -63.90 -15.85
CA LYS A 15 -26.25 -64.75 -16.63
C LYS A 15 -24.84 -64.11 -16.72
N LYS A 16 -23.79 -64.94 -16.72
CA LYS A 16 -22.35 -64.59 -16.89
C LYS A 16 -21.91 -64.56 -18.37
N THR A 17 -21.02 -63.64 -18.74
CA THR A 17 -20.26 -63.61 -20.02
C THR A 17 -18.74 -63.60 -19.76
N VAL A 18 -17.97 -64.30 -20.59
CA VAL A 18 -16.52 -64.58 -20.47
C VAL A 18 -15.70 -63.54 -21.27
N LYS A 19 -14.58 -63.03 -20.71
CA LYS A 19 -13.68 -62.02 -21.32
C LYS A 19 -12.51 -62.68 -22.08
N LYS A 20 -12.16 -62.12 -23.24
CA LYS A 20 -11.08 -62.54 -24.17
C LYS A 20 -9.94 -61.49 -24.14
N ASP A 21 -8.69 -61.91 -24.31
CA ASP A 21 -7.49 -61.04 -24.19
C ASP A 21 -7.41 -59.93 -25.26
N PRO A 22 -6.83 -58.76 -24.93
CA PRO A 22 -6.84 -57.58 -25.79
C PRO A 22 -5.83 -57.69 -26.94
N THR A 23 -6.32 -57.45 -28.16
CA THR A 23 -5.55 -57.49 -29.41
C THR A 23 -4.47 -56.39 -29.47
N PRO A 24 -3.30 -56.61 -30.13
CA PRO A 24 -2.22 -55.61 -30.27
C PRO A 24 -2.62 -54.21 -30.76
N ALA A 25 -3.72 -54.10 -31.53
CA ALA A 25 -4.31 -52.82 -31.92
C ALA A 25 -4.83 -51.99 -30.72
N ALA A 26 -5.30 -52.64 -29.64
CA ALA A 26 -5.72 -51.98 -28.41
C ALA A 26 -4.55 -51.40 -27.62
N LEU A 27 -3.38 -52.06 -27.68
CA LEU A 27 -2.13 -51.56 -27.08
C LEU A 27 -1.58 -50.36 -27.84
N LEU A 28 -1.55 -50.42 -29.18
CA LEU A 28 -1.16 -49.28 -30.02
C LEU A 28 -2.06 -48.05 -29.79
N LYS A 29 -3.37 -48.25 -29.61
CA LYS A 29 -4.30 -47.16 -29.29
C LYS A 29 -4.03 -46.54 -27.91
N LYS A 30 -3.65 -47.34 -26.91
CA LYS A 30 -3.23 -46.83 -25.59
C LYS A 30 -1.89 -46.09 -25.65
N VAL A 31 -0.91 -46.59 -26.41
CA VAL A 31 0.38 -45.92 -26.58
C VAL A 31 0.20 -44.58 -27.30
N ALA A 32 -0.67 -44.53 -28.32
CA ALA A 32 -1.04 -43.28 -28.98
C ALA A 32 -1.72 -42.31 -28.00
N SER A 33 -2.65 -42.76 -27.15
CA SER A 33 -3.30 -41.89 -26.16
C SER A 33 -2.33 -41.36 -25.11
N VAL A 34 -1.35 -42.17 -24.68
CA VAL A 34 -0.30 -41.74 -23.75
C VAL A 34 0.63 -40.71 -24.40
N SER A 35 0.99 -40.91 -25.67
CA SER A 35 1.76 -39.92 -26.45
C SER A 35 1.03 -38.59 -26.58
N ASP A 36 -0.27 -38.62 -26.89
CA ASP A 36 -1.08 -37.40 -27.00
C ASP A 36 -1.26 -36.70 -25.65
N SER A 37 -1.40 -37.47 -24.56
CA SER A 37 -1.42 -36.93 -23.20
C SER A 37 -0.08 -36.26 -22.82
N THR A 38 1.04 -36.86 -23.21
CA THR A 38 2.38 -36.29 -22.98
C THR A 38 2.60 -35.01 -23.78
N LYS A 39 2.14 -34.96 -25.03
CA LYS A 39 2.17 -33.72 -25.84
C LYS A 39 1.32 -32.62 -25.20
N THR A 40 0.16 -32.98 -24.66
CA THR A 40 -0.75 -32.04 -23.99
C THR A 40 -0.09 -31.48 -22.73
N LEU A 41 0.48 -32.35 -21.89
CA LEU A 41 1.21 -31.94 -20.69
C LEU A 41 2.39 -31.02 -21.01
N SER A 42 3.17 -31.31 -22.07
CA SER A 42 4.30 -30.43 -22.45
C SER A 42 3.86 -29.04 -22.91
N LYS A 43 2.71 -28.94 -23.61
CA LYS A 43 2.10 -27.64 -23.97
C LYS A 43 1.66 -26.89 -22.71
N GLU A 44 1.13 -27.60 -21.73
CA GLU A 44 0.65 -27.03 -20.48
C GLU A 44 1.81 -26.54 -19.60
N ILE A 45 2.91 -27.29 -19.51
CA ILE A 45 4.15 -26.88 -18.82
C ILE A 45 4.74 -25.60 -19.48
N ARG A 46 4.73 -25.53 -20.82
CA ARG A 46 5.19 -24.34 -21.54
C ARG A 46 4.28 -23.13 -21.26
N SER A 47 2.97 -23.36 -21.17
CA SER A 47 2.00 -22.33 -20.76
C SER A 47 2.28 -21.84 -19.32
N MET A 48 2.51 -22.76 -18.37
CA MET A 48 2.88 -22.42 -17.00
C MET A 48 4.18 -21.62 -16.90
N THR A 49 5.19 -21.97 -17.69
CA THR A 49 6.47 -21.23 -17.72
C THR A 49 6.27 -19.79 -18.19
N LYS A 50 5.39 -19.59 -19.18
CA LYS A 50 5.01 -18.25 -19.64
C LYS A 50 4.31 -17.46 -18.55
N ILE A 51 3.35 -18.08 -17.84
CA ILE A 51 2.66 -17.48 -16.70
C ILE A 51 3.66 -17.07 -15.61
N PHE A 52 4.65 -17.90 -15.31
CA PHE A 52 5.67 -17.58 -14.31
C PHE A 52 6.52 -16.37 -14.69
N THR A 53 6.89 -16.27 -15.96
CA THR A 53 7.65 -15.13 -16.50
C THR A 53 6.82 -13.85 -16.44
N ASP A 54 5.53 -13.93 -16.78
CA ASP A 54 4.62 -12.79 -16.70
C ASP A 54 4.38 -12.36 -15.23
N ASN A 55 4.30 -13.30 -14.30
CA ASN A 55 4.23 -13.00 -12.87
C ASN A 55 5.48 -12.27 -12.36
N GLN A 56 6.68 -12.63 -12.84
CA GLN A 56 7.91 -11.90 -12.50
C GLN A 56 7.86 -10.45 -12.98
N LYS A 57 7.35 -10.19 -14.20
CA LYS A 57 7.19 -8.81 -14.71
C LYS A 57 6.21 -8.00 -13.87
N ILE A 58 5.12 -8.62 -13.42
CA ILE A 58 4.15 -8.00 -12.52
C ILE A 58 4.83 -7.63 -11.19
N LEU A 59 5.64 -8.52 -10.60
CA LEU A 59 6.36 -8.25 -9.35
C LEU A 59 7.35 -7.09 -9.49
N VAL A 60 8.11 -7.03 -10.59
CA VAL A 60 9.02 -5.90 -10.87
C VAL A 60 8.24 -4.58 -11.04
N SER A 61 7.09 -4.62 -11.71
CA SER A 61 6.20 -3.46 -11.81
C SER A 61 5.65 -3.01 -10.45
N MET A 62 5.29 -3.95 -9.56
CA MET A 62 4.84 -3.66 -8.20
C MET A 62 5.95 -3.01 -7.37
N LYS A 63 7.18 -3.50 -7.48
CA LYS A 63 8.34 -2.86 -6.83
C LYS A 63 8.49 -1.41 -7.26
N ASN A 64 8.45 -1.14 -8.56
CA ASN A 64 8.57 0.24 -9.07
C ASN A 64 7.41 1.14 -8.61
N MET A 65 6.20 0.59 -8.48
CA MET A 65 5.06 1.31 -7.88
C MET A 65 5.29 1.62 -6.40
N ILE A 66 5.81 0.67 -5.62
CA ILE A 66 6.12 0.88 -4.19
C ILE A 66 7.20 1.95 -4.03
N ASP A 67 8.24 1.92 -4.86
CA ASP A 67 9.31 2.93 -4.84
C ASP A 67 8.75 4.34 -5.15
N SER A 68 7.84 4.44 -6.14
CA SER A 68 7.16 5.69 -6.49
C SER A 68 6.19 6.19 -5.39
N LEU A 69 5.46 5.27 -4.76
CA LEU A 69 4.59 5.58 -3.62
C LEU A 69 5.40 6.08 -2.42
N THR A 70 6.55 5.46 -2.15
CA THR A 70 7.45 5.86 -1.06
C THR A 70 7.96 7.30 -1.27
N SER A 71 8.43 7.63 -2.48
CA SER A 71 8.82 8.99 -2.84
C SER A 71 7.66 9.99 -2.71
N THR A 72 6.47 9.60 -3.17
CA THR A 72 5.26 10.43 -3.04
C THR A 72 4.91 10.70 -1.57
N LEU A 73 5.11 9.71 -0.70
CA LEU A 73 4.82 9.80 0.72
C LEU A 73 5.80 10.75 1.44
N GLU A 74 7.09 10.72 1.08
CA GLU A 74 8.07 11.71 1.56
C GLU A 74 7.72 13.14 1.12
N HIS A 75 7.28 13.31 -0.14
CA HIS A 75 6.83 14.61 -0.64
C HIS A 75 5.60 15.13 0.13
N ILE A 76 4.62 14.27 0.42
CA ILE A 76 3.43 14.62 1.21
C ILE A 76 3.83 15.05 2.63
N GLN A 77 4.75 14.33 3.27
CA GLN A 77 5.22 14.70 4.60
C GLN A 77 5.93 16.07 4.62
N LYS A 78 6.75 16.38 3.61
CA LYS A 78 7.38 17.70 3.47
C LYS A 78 6.35 18.80 3.23
N GLN A 79 5.36 18.56 2.38
CA GLN A 79 4.28 19.51 2.12
C GLN A 79 3.42 19.77 3.35
N SER A 80 3.11 18.75 4.15
CA SER A 80 2.36 18.91 5.41
C SER A 80 3.03 19.90 6.37
N ARG A 81 4.38 19.86 6.47
CA ARG A 81 5.13 20.84 7.28
C ARG A 81 5.02 22.27 6.74
N GLN A 82 5.03 22.44 5.41
CA GLN A 82 4.87 23.75 4.78
C GLN A 82 3.45 24.32 4.94
N VAL A 83 2.43 23.47 4.84
CA VAL A 83 1.03 23.87 5.08
C VAL A 83 0.84 24.39 6.51
N LYS A 84 1.47 23.74 7.49
CA LYS A 84 1.41 24.19 8.89
C LYS A 84 2.00 25.59 9.09
N ILE A 85 3.06 25.95 8.36
CA ILE A 85 3.66 27.29 8.38
C ILE A 85 2.75 28.31 7.69
N LEU A 86 2.17 27.95 6.53
CA LEU A 86 1.25 28.80 5.78
C LEU A 86 -0.05 29.11 6.54
N GLU A 87 -0.57 28.15 7.30
CA GLU A 87 -1.75 28.36 8.16
C GLU A 87 -1.49 29.43 9.23
N GLU A 88 -0.31 29.39 9.85
CA GLU A 88 0.12 30.35 10.87
C GLU A 88 0.30 31.77 10.28
N ASP A 89 0.85 31.87 9.07
CA ASP A 89 1.00 33.14 8.36
C ASP A 89 -0.35 33.72 7.89
N THR A 90 -1.28 32.85 7.49
CA THR A 90 -2.64 33.25 7.09
C THR A 90 -3.41 33.84 8.28
N GLN A 91 -3.26 33.26 9.48
CA GLN A 91 -3.85 33.82 10.70
C GLN A 91 -3.27 35.21 11.03
N LYS A 92 -1.96 35.42 10.85
CA LYS A 92 -1.32 36.73 11.03
C LYS A 92 -1.83 37.75 10.01
N LEU A 93 -1.96 37.38 8.74
CA LEU A 93 -2.50 38.25 7.68
C LEU A 93 -3.95 38.65 7.94
N PHE A 94 -4.80 37.72 8.38
CA PHE A 94 -6.20 38.01 8.71
C PHE A 94 -6.32 39.04 9.86
N SER A 95 -5.45 38.92 10.87
CA SER A 95 -5.38 39.91 11.96
C SER A 95 -4.95 41.31 11.47
N GLY A 96 -4.00 41.38 10.54
CA GLY A 96 -3.53 42.65 9.95
C GLY A 96 -4.55 43.29 9.02
N LEU A 97 -5.28 42.50 8.24
CA LEU A 97 -6.31 42.99 7.32
C LEU A 97 -7.49 43.64 8.06
N ASN A 98 -7.90 43.05 9.19
CA ASN A 98 -8.94 43.63 10.04
C ASN A 98 -8.53 45.01 10.63
N GLN A 99 -7.23 45.25 10.85
CA GLN A 99 -6.73 46.57 11.28
C GLN A 99 -6.80 47.63 10.17
N ILE A 100 -6.45 47.26 8.94
CA ILE A 100 -6.42 48.18 7.79
C ILE A 100 -7.84 48.61 7.39
N ARG A 101 -8.81 47.69 7.48
CA ARG A 101 -10.23 47.98 7.21
C ARG A 101 -10.81 49.04 8.15
N GLY A 102 -10.24 49.20 9.35
CA GLY A 102 -10.63 50.23 10.32
C GLY A 102 -10.14 51.65 9.99
N GLN A 103 -9.29 51.85 8.98
CA GLN A 103 -8.67 53.15 8.66
C GLN A 103 -9.13 53.75 7.31
N SER A 104 -10.44 53.92 7.13
CA SER A 104 -11.08 54.39 5.87
C SER A 104 -10.74 55.84 5.42
N ASN A 105 -10.08 56.66 6.24
CA ASN A 105 -9.96 58.13 6.03
C ASN A 105 -8.62 58.59 5.42
N ILE A 106 -7.80 57.67 4.93
CA ILE A 106 -6.44 57.95 4.39
C ILE A 106 -6.50 58.39 2.92
N VAL A 107 -7.41 57.83 2.13
CA VAL A 107 -7.56 58.13 0.70
C VAL A 107 -8.03 59.57 0.45
N THR A 108 -8.88 60.10 1.32
CA THR A 108 -9.38 61.48 1.25
C THR A 108 -8.31 62.53 1.57
N LYS A 109 -7.34 62.23 2.45
CA LYS A 109 -6.28 63.18 2.84
C LYS A 109 -5.17 63.35 1.80
N ILE A 110 -4.88 62.29 1.03
CA ILE A 110 -3.86 62.30 -0.03
C ILE A 110 -4.34 63.14 -1.24
N ASN A 111 -5.63 63.10 -1.53
CA ASN A 111 -6.23 63.88 -2.61
C ASN A 111 -6.17 65.40 -2.34
N ASP A 112 -6.38 65.81 -1.09
CA ASP A 112 -6.35 67.22 -0.66
C ASP A 112 -4.96 67.87 -0.68
N GLN A 113 -3.90 67.09 -0.46
CA GLN A 113 -2.52 67.59 -0.46
C GLN A 113 -2.01 67.85 -1.88
N THR A 114 -2.47 67.06 -2.85
CA THR A 114 -2.10 67.21 -4.26
C THR A 114 -2.63 68.52 -4.87
N ALA A 115 -3.81 68.96 -4.45
CA ALA A 115 -4.41 70.23 -4.90
C ALA A 115 -3.64 71.48 -4.39
N ARG A 116 -2.98 71.40 -3.23
CA ARG A 116 -2.29 72.53 -2.60
C ARG A 116 -0.91 72.82 -3.20
N LEU A 117 -0.22 71.79 -3.69
CA LEU A 117 1.08 71.93 -4.33
C LEU A 117 0.99 72.63 -5.70
N GLN A 118 -0.13 72.45 -6.41
CA GLN A 118 -0.38 73.10 -7.69
C GLN A 118 -0.50 74.64 -7.58
N VAL A 119 -0.99 75.14 -6.44
CA VAL A 119 -1.20 76.59 -6.19
C VAL A 119 0.12 77.31 -5.87
N GLN A 120 1.04 76.64 -5.17
CA GLN A 120 2.32 77.25 -4.77
C GLN A 120 3.29 77.43 -5.94
N ILE A 121 3.19 76.61 -6.97
CA ILE A 121 4.00 76.70 -8.20
C ILE A 121 3.67 77.96 -9.02
N ASN A 122 2.43 78.46 -8.94
CA ASN A 122 1.98 79.64 -9.68
C ASN A 122 2.46 80.96 -9.05
N HIS A 123 2.71 80.99 -7.75
CA HIS A 123 3.02 82.21 -7.00
C HIS A 123 4.49 82.65 -7.11
N ILE A 124 5.37 81.78 -7.61
CA ILE A 124 6.82 82.05 -7.75
C ILE A 124 7.14 82.82 -9.05
N LYS A 125 6.17 82.95 -9.97
CA LYS A 125 6.39 83.52 -11.32
C LYS A 125 6.28 85.06 -11.41
N GLU A 126 5.76 85.74 -10.38
CA GLU A 126 5.29 87.14 -10.51
C GLU A 126 6.15 88.22 -9.79
N SER A 127 7.27 87.87 -9.13
CA SER A 127 7.91 88.76 -8.14
C SER A 127 9.22 89.48 -8.56
N GLN A 128 9.49 89.75 -9.85
CA GLN A 128 10.71 90.49 -10.27
C GLN A 128 10.45 91.60 -11.31
N LYS A 129 10.48 92.90 -10.91
CA LYS A 129 11.00 94.08 -11.69
C LYS A 129 10.78 95.49 -11.05
N ALA A 130 11.92 96.21 -10.85
CA ALA A 130 12.25 97.65 -11.04
C ALA A 130 11.82 98.82 -10.08
N ALA A 131 12.74 99.77 -9.82
CA ALA A 131 12.62 101.01 -9.01
C ALA A 131 13.48 102.21 -9.53
N ASP A 132 13.19 103.43 -9.00
CA ASP A 132 13.98 104.70 -8.84
C ASP A 132 13.57 105.97 -9.65
N SER A 133 13.74 107.24 -9.22
CA SER A 133 13.63 107.98 -7.92
C SER A 133 14.12 109.46 -8.09
N GLU A 134 13.39 110.38 -8.76
CA GLU A 134 13.79 111.81 -8.74
C GLU A 134 12.69 112.87 -9.04
N LYS A 135 11.40 112.48 -8.97
CA LYS A 135 10.26 113.42 -8.76
C LYS A 135 9.87 113.55 -7.28
N ILE A 136 10.73 113.02 -6.42
CA ILE A 136 10.50 112.83 -4.99
C ILE A 136 10.62 114.15 -4.24
N SER A 137 11.52 115.03 -4.66
CA SER A 137 11.78 116.28 -3.94
C SER A 137 10.55 117.20 -3.85
N GLN A 138 9.74 117.27 -4.89
CA GLN A 138 8.50 118.08 -4.87
C GLN A 138 7.35 117.40 -4.12
N LYS A 139 7.37 116.07 -4.06
CA LYS A 139 6.50 115.27 -3.20
C LYS A 139 6.86 115.41 -1.72
N ILE A 140 8.11 115.73 -1.36
CA ILE A 140 8.55 115.84 0.05
C ILE A 140 7.77 116.94 0.79
N SER A 141 7.44 118.04 0.14
CA SER A 141 6.74 119.16 0.79
C SER A 141 5.28 118.84 1.08
N GLN A 142 4.55 118.28 0.12
CA GLN A 142 3.20 117.72 0.33
C GLN A 142 3.23 116.50 1.25
N SER A 143 4.37 115.81 1.26
CA SER A 143 4.64 114.73 2.19
C SER A 143 4.81 115.27 3.60
N MET A 144 5.28 116.48 3.88
CA MET A 144 5.51 117.01 5.25
C MET A 144 4.22 117.09 6.09
N ASP A 145 3.13 117.60 5.51
CA ASP A 145 1.82 117.66 6.17
C ASP A 145 1.17 116.28 6.27
N SER A 146 1.30 115.48 5.20
CA SER A 146 0.94 114.07 5.23
C SER A 146 1.80 113.30 6.23
N ILE A 147 3.05 113.68 6.49
CA ILE A 147 4.01 113.08 7.43
C ILE A 147 3.60 113.40 8.85
N LYS A 148 3.00 114.56 9.13
CA LYS A 148 2.45 114.88 10.46
C LYS A 148 1.22 114.03 10.79
N ASN A 149 0.29 113.89 9.83
CA ASN A 149 -0.88 113.02 9.99
C ASN A 149 -0.48 111.54 10.01
N ASN A 150 0.36 111.13 9.07
CA ASN A 150 0.96 109.81 9.04
C ASN A 150 1.80 109.56 10.29
N SER A 151 2.43 110.56 10.92
CA SER A 151 3.16 110.42 12.18
C SER A 151 2.23 109.99 13.33
N GLN A 152 1.04 110.58 13.42
CA GLN A 152 0.03 110.14 14.41
C GLN A 152 -0.50 108.73 14.10
N MET A 153 -0.68 108.40 12.81
CA MET A 153 -1.03 107.06 12.37
C MET A 153 0.12 106.06 12.63
N ILE A 154 1.37 106.48 12.45
CA ILE A 154 2.60 105.72 12.69
C ILE A 154 2.77 105.46 14.19
N ILE A 155 2.39 106.38 15.08
CA ILE A 155 2.40 106.12 16.54
C ILE A 155 1.38 105.02 16.89
N LYS A 156 0.16 105.08 16.35
CA LYS A 156 -0.86 104.02 16.56
C LYS A 156 -0.46 102.69 15.90
N ILE A 157 0.16 102.76 14.72
CA ILE A 157 0.72 101.60 14.03
C ILE A 157 1.91 101.04 14.82
N SER A 158 2.73 101.88 15.47
CA SER A 158 3.85 101.44 16.30
C SER A 158 3.35 100.72 17.56
N GLN A 159 2.30 101.23 18.20
CA GLN A 159 1.64 100.54 19.32
C GLN A 159 1.07 99.18 18.89
N ARG A 160 0.40 99.11 17.73
CA ARG A 160 -0.07 97.83 17.17
C ARG A 160 1.08 96.92 16.70
N ILE A 161 2.20 97.48 16.24
CA ILE A 161 3.39 96.72 15.87
C ILE A 161 4.05 96.13 17.12
N ASP A 162 4.09 96.86 18.24
CA ASP A 162 4.60 96.34 19.51
C ASP A 162 3.70 95.21 20.05
N GLU A 163 2.38 95.36 19.97
CA GLU A 163 1.42 94.28 20.28
C GLU A 163 1.60 93.06 19.36
N VAL A 164 1.69 93.27 18.05
CA VAL A 164 1.92 92.21 17.05
C VAL A 164 3.30 91.58 17.22
N ARG A 165 4.32 92.33 17.64
CA ARG A 165 5.67 91.82 17.92
C ARG A 165 5.69 90.94 19.16
N ASP A 166 4.94 91.31 20.19
CA ASP A 166 4.77 90.49 21.39
C ASP A 166 3.97 89.22 21.12
N ASP A 167 2.92 89.29 20.29
CA ASP A 167 2.19 88.12 19.82
C ASP A 167 3.04 87.21 18.92
N LEU A 168 3.82 87.79 17.99
CA LEU A 168 4.81 87.06 17.19
C LEU A 168 5.89 86.43 18.05
N ARG A 169 6.34 87.08 19.14
CA ARG A 169 7.27 86.49 20.10
C ARG A 169 6.66 85.32 20.87
N LYS A 170 5.40 85.41 21.31
CA LYS A 170 4.68 84.30 21.95
C LYS A 170 4.42 83.13 20.99
N VAL A 171 4.06 83.41 19.74
CA VAL A 171 3.88 82.39 18.69
C VAL A 171 5.22 81.77 18.28
N SER A 172 6.28 82.58 18.17
CA SER A 172 7.65 82.12 17.89
C SER A 172 8.21 81.25 19.01
N ALA A 173 7.96 81.60 20.27
CA ALA A 173 8.34 80.76 21.42
C ALA A 173 7.58 79.42 21.45
N LYS A 174 6.35 79.36 20.92
CA LYS A 174 5.62 78.10 20.64
C LYS A 174 6.09 77.38 19.36
N SER A 175 6.82 78.07 18.50
CA SER A 175 7.29 77.60 17.18
C SER A 175 8.76 77.18 17.18
N GLN A 176 9.52 77.38 18.27
CA GLN A 176 10.82 76.74 18.43
C GLN A 176 10.63 75.23 18.53
N THR A 177 10.73 74.58 17.36
CA THR A 177 10.80 73.13 17.11
C THR A 177 10.32 72.28 18.28
N SER A 178 9.00 72.06 18.33
CA SER A 178 8.43 71.09 19.26
C SER A 178 9.15 69.75 19.05
N PRO A 179 9.83 69.20 20.07
CA PRO A 179 10.55 67.91 19.98
C PRO A 179 9.68 66.76 19.48
N SER A 180 8.35 66.92 19.52
CA SER A 180 7.38 65.98 18.93
C SER A 180 7.49 65.86 17.41
N VAL A 181 7.71 66.96 16.67
CA VAL A 181 7.71 66.92 15.19
C VAL A 181 8.94 66.19 14.64
N ALA A 182 10.09 66.34 15.28
CA ALA A 182 11.29 65.58 14.91
C ALA A 182 11.13 64.09 15.21
N LYS A 183 10.50 63.74 16.33
CA LYS A 183 10.17 62.36 16.69
C LYS A 183 9.18 61.73 15.72
N ASP A 184 8.15 62.49 15.31
CA ASP A 184 7.17 62.04 14.33
C ASP A 184 7.80 61.81 12.95
N LEU A 185 8.77 62.65 12.55
CA LEU A 185 9.51 62.48 11.29
C LEU A 185 10.35 61.19 11.29
N ASP A 186 11.03 60.90 12.39
CA ASP A 186 11.79 59.66 12.54
C ASP A 186 10.89 58.42 12.55
N ASP A 187 9.72 58.50 13.18
CA ASP A 187 8.73 57.42 13.15
C ASP A 187 8.16 57.19 11.75
N ILE A 188 7.92 58.27 10.99
CA ILE A 188 7.52 58.18 9.58
C ILE A 188 8.63 57.53 8.74
N LYS A 189 9.89 57.93 8.94
CA LYS A 189 11.02 57.35 8.22
C LYS A 189 11.14 55.84 8.47
N ARG A 190 11.01 55.40 9.73
CA ARG A 190 11.00 53.97 10.09
C ARG A 190 9.85 53.22 9.42
N ARG A 191 8.65 53.83 9.37
CA ARG A 191 7.49 53.23 8.69
C ARG A 191 7.71 53.08 7.19
N ILE A 192 8.31 54.07 6.53
CA ILE A 192 8.62 54.01 5.10
C ILE A 192 9.62 52.90 4.80
N THR A 193 10.70 52.80 5.58
CA THR A 193 11.67 51.71 5.42
C THR A 193 11.02 50.34 5.61
N SER A 194 10.16 50.18 6.62
CA SER A 194 9.40 48.95 6.85
C SER A 194 8.42 48.60 5.73
N ILE A 195 7.79 49.60 5.09
CA ILE A 195 6.92 49.38 3.93
C ILE A 195 7.73 48.94 2.72
N SER A 196 8.91 49.53 2.50
CA SER A 196 9.80 49.14 1.41
C SER A 196 10.26 47.69 1.54
N GLU A 197 10.57 47.24 2.76
CA GLU A 197 10.92 45.84 3.03
C GLU A 197 9.75 44.89 2.77
N LYS A 198 8.52 45.29 3.11
CA LYS A 198 7.31 44.51 2.80
C LYS A 198 7.01 44.45 1.30
N ALA A 199 7.37 45.48 0.53
CA ALA A 199 7.20 45.46 -0.92
C ALA A 199 8.09 44.40 -1.58
N VAL A 200 9.32 44.20 -1.09
CA VAL A 200 10.21 43.11 -1.55
C VAL A 200 9.63 41.74 -1.23
N GLN A 201 8.90 41.58 -0.12
CA GLN A 201 8.20 40.33 0.20
C GLN A 201 7.07 39.99 -0.79
N ILE A 202 6.53 40.97 -1.52
CA ILE A 202 5.49 40.74 -2.55
C ILE A 202 6.07 40.01 -3.77
N GLU A 203 7.33 40.24 -4.15
CA GLU A 203 7.98 39.46 -5.21
C GLU A 203 8.06 37.96 -4.85
N SER A 204 8.20 37.64 -3.56
CA SER A 204 8.21 36.24 -3.09
C SER A 204 6.86 35.54 -3.26
N LEU A 205 5.74 36.29 -3.24
CA LEU A 205 4.39 35.73 -3.43
C LEU A 205 4.19 35.18 -4.85
N ASN A 206 4.89 35.70 -5.84
CA ASN A 206 4.80 35.21 -7.21
C ASN A 206 5.33 33.77 -7.34
N GLY A 207 6.35 33.41 -6.56
CA GLY A 207 6.85 32.05 -6.46
C GLY A 207 5.85 31.09 -5.79
N VAL A 208 5.10 31.57 -4.79
CA VAL A 208 4.03 30.79 -4.14
C VAL A 208 2.90 30.47 -5.12
N ILE A 209 2.53 31.44 -5.97
CA ILE A 209 1.48 31.27 -6.98
C ILE A 209 1.85 30.20 -8.01
N GLU A 210 3.08 30.20 -8.52
CA GLU A 210 3.52 29.13 -9.43
C GLU A 210 3.63 27.77 -8.71
N GLY A 211 4.05 27.76 -7.45
CA GLY A 211 4.02 26.54 -6.63
C GLY A 211 2.62 25.94 -6.50
N LEU A 212 1.60 26.78 -6.26
CA LEU A 212 0.20 26.34 -6.18
C LEU A 212 -0.32 25.80 -7.51
N LYS A 213 0.02 26.45 -8.63
CA LYS A 213 -0.35 26.00 -9.97
C LYS A 213 0.25 24.63 -10.29
N GLN A 214 1.50 24.40 -9.90
CA GLN A 214 2.18 23.12 -10.08
C GLN A 214 1.58 22.01 -9.20
N GLN A 215 1.19 22.34 -7.96
CA GLN A 215 0.45 21.41 -7.09
C GLN A 215 -0.90 21.03 -7.69
N PHE A 216 -1.63 21.98 -8.29
CA PHE A 216 -2.92 21.70 -8.93
C PHE A 216 -2.78 20.73 -10.10
N GLN A 217 -1.77 20.92 -10.96
CA GLN A 217 -1.46 19.96 -12.03
C GLN A 217 -1.11 18.57 -11.49
N THR A 218 -0.38 18.50 -10.38
CA THR A 218 -0.04 17.23 -9.73
C THR A 218 -1.27 16.52 -9.17
N ILE A 219 -2.26 17.26 -8.68
CA ILE A 219 -3.53 16.69 -8.19
C ILE A 219 -4.34 16.13 -9.38
N SER A 220 -4.39 16.84 -10.51
CA SER A 220 -5.06 16.34 -11.71
C SER A 220 -4.47 15.01 -12.20
N THR A 221 -3.15 14.87 -12.26
CA THR A 221 -2.52 13.61 -12.72
C THR A 221 -2.71 12.45 -11.73
N LYS A 222 -2.80 12.75 -10.42
CA LYS A 222 -3.19 11.75 -9.41
C LYS A 222 -4.63 11.27 -9.59
N SER A 223 -5.55 12.13 -10.04
CA SER A 223 -6.93 11.74 -10.35
C SER A 223 -6.99 10.72 -11.48
N GLU A 224 -6.25 10.92 -12.57
CA GLU A 224 -6.16 9.96 -13.68
C GLU A 224 -5.55 8.61 -13.24
N SER A 225 -4.60 8.65 -12.31
CA SER A 225 -4.02 7.44 -11.73
C SER A 225 -5.04 6.64 -10.90
N LEU A 226 -5.99 7.32 -10.25
CA LEU A 226 -7.05 6.68 -9.45
C LEU A 226 -8.05 5.92 -10.32
N GLU A 227 -8.41 6.46 -11.49
CA GLU A 227 -9.24 5.75 -12.46
C GLU A 227 -8.56 4.47 -12.96
N ASN A 228 -7.26 4.54 -13.27
CA ASN A 228 -6.47 3.38 -13.67
C ASN A 228 -6.37 2.31 -12.58
N LEU A 229 -6.24 2.70 -11.31
CA LEU A 229 -6.26 1.76 -10.18
C LEU A 229 -7.62 1.08 -10.06
N THR A 230 -8.70 1.84 -10.21
CA THR A 230 -10.08 1.31 -10.17
C THR A 230 -10.30 0.26 -11.26
N ALA A 231 -9.83 0.50 -12.49
CA ALA A 231 -9.91 -0.47 -13.57
C ALA A 231 -9.11 -1.76 -13.27
N LYS A 232 -7.91 -1.63 -12.69
CA LYS A 232 -7.09 -2.79 -12.29
C LYS A 232 -7.76 -3.60 -11.18
N THR A 233 -8.38 -2.95 -10.20
CA THR A 233 -9.13 -3.62 -9.13
C THR A 233 -10.24 -4.49 -9.70
N ASN A 234 -11.05 -3.94 -10.62
CA ASN A 234 -12.12 -4.70 -11.27
C ASN A 234 -11.58 -5.93 -12.04
N SER A 235 -10.42 -5.80 -12.69
CA SER A 235 -9.76 -6.92 -13.37
C SER A 235 -9.27 -8.01 -12.41
N ILE A 236 -8.75 -7.63 -11.24
CA ILE A 236 -8.33 -8.57 -10.19
C ILE A 236 -9.54 -9.33 -9.65
N GLU A 237 -10.64 -8.62 -9.39
CA GLU A 237 -11.87 -9.21 -8.87
C GLU A 237 -12.43 -10.29 -9.82
N GLN A 238 -12.43 -10.03 -11.12
CA GLN A 238 -12.81 -11.04 -12.13
C GLN A 238 -11.87 -12.26 -12.13
N LYS A 239 -10.55 -12.05 -12.01
CA LYS A 239 -9.58 -13.16 -11.95
C LYS A 239 -9.78 -14.01 -10.70
N ILE A 240 -10.07 -13.40 -9.56
CA ILE A 240 -10.38 -14.11 -8.31
C ILE A 240 -11.64 -14.97 -8.48
N SER A 241 -12.69 -14.43 -9.12
CA SER A 241 -13.90 -15.18 -9.43
C SER A 241 -13.59 -16.43 -10.27
N ASN A 242 -12.78 -16.28 -11.34
CA ASN A 242 -12.39 -17.40 -12.20
C ASN A 242 -11.56 -18.47 -11.47
N ILE A 243 -10.67 -18.06 -10.56
CA ILE A 243 -9.88 -18.99 -9.73
C ILE A 243 -10.80 -19.76 -8.77
N SER A 244 -11.76 -19.07 -8.15
CA SER A 244 -12.75 -19.69 -7.26
C SER A 244 -13.53 -20.81 -7.97
N ASP A 245 -13.94 -20.58 -9.22
CA ASP A 245 -14.61 -21.59 -10.04
C ASP A 245 -13.70 -22.76 -10.45
N LEU A 246 -12.40 -22.52 -10.63
CA LEU A 246 -11.44 -23.58 -10.90
C LEU A 246 -11.21 -24.47 -9.67
N VAL A 247 -11.09 -23.87 -8.48
CA VAL A 247 -10.96 -24.60 -7.21
C VAL A 247 -12.18 -25.49 -6.98
N ARG A 248 -13.39 -24.96 -7.13
CA ARG A 248 -14.63 -25.75 -7.00
C ARG A 248 -14.67 -26.96 -7.94
N ARG A 249 -14.23 -26.79 -9.19
CA ARG A 249 -14.17 -27.90 -10.16
C ARG A 249 -13.12 -28.93 -9.79
N TYR A 250 -11.97 -28.50 -9.26
CA TYR A 250 -10.94 -29.39 -8.78
C TYR A 250 -11.45 -30.24 -7.60
N ASP A 251 -12.06 -29.61 -6.60
CA ASP A 251 -12.63 -30.30 -5.44
C ASP A 251 -13.69 -31.32 -5.86
N ALA A 252 -14.58 -30.95 -6.80
CA ALA A 252 -15.57 -31.86 -7.35
C ALA A 252 -14.91 -33.08 -8.05
N SER A 253 -13.89 -32.85 -8.87
CA SER A 253 -13.17 -33.93 -9.56
C SER A 253 -12.42 -34.85 -8.60
N ALA A 254 -11.82 -34.31 -7.55
CA ALA A 254 -11.14 -35.10 -6.53
C ALA A 254 -12.14 -35.98 -5.78
N SER A 255 -13.29 -35.42 -5.38
CA SER A 255 -14.38 -36.17 -4.75
C SER A 255 -14.89 -37.30 -5.66
N GLU A 256 -15.10 -37.05 -6.96
CA GLU A 256 -15.49 -38.11 -7.90
C GLU A 256 -14.46 -39.22 -8.03
N PHE A 257 -13.16 -38.88 -8.03
CA PHE A 257 -12.08 -39.84 -8.09
C PHE A 257 -12.09 -40.76 -6.86
N HIS A 258 -12.29 -40.20 -5.66
CA HIS A 258 -12.42 -40.99 -4.43
C HIS A 258 -13.62 -41.93 -4.48
N GLN A 259 -14.80 -41.45 -4.90
CA GLN A 259 -15.99 -42.31 -5.03
C GLN A 259 -15.78 -43.46 -6.02
N LYS A 260 -15.15 -43.19 -7.18
CA LYS A 260 -14.84 -44.24 -8.16
C LYS A 260 -13.80 -45.24 -7.63
N THR A 261 -12.81 -44.75 -6.89
CA THR A 261 -11.79 -45.59 -6.25
C THR A 261 -12.44 -46.53 -5.21
N ASP A 262 -13.34 -46.01 -4.39
CA ASP A 262 -14.09 -46.79 -3.40
C ASP A 262 -14.97 -47.85 -4.07
N HIS A 263 -15.63 -47.51 -5.18
CA HIS A 263 -16.42 -48.48 -5.95
C HIS A 263 -15.54 -49.61 -6.53
N ILE A 264 -14.40 -49.27 -7.14
CA ILE A 264 -13.44 -50.26 -7.67
C ILE A 264 -12.94 -51.16 -6.54
N PHE A 265 -12.67 -50.59 -5.37
CA PHE A 265 -12.26 -51.34 -4.18
C PHE A 265 -13.34 -52.35 -3.77
N GLN A 266 -14.61 -51.97 -3.72
CA GLN A 266 -15.72 -52.88 -3.41
C GLN A 266 -15.85 -54.02 -4.44
N GLU A 267 -15.74 -53.72 -5.73
CA GLU A 267 -15.79 -54.74 -6.79
C GLU A 267 -14.63 -55.73 -6.70
N LEU A 268 -13.42 -55.25 -6.41
CA LEU A 268 -12.23 -56.10 -6.21
C LEU A 268 -12.38 -57.04 -5.00
N GLN A 269 -12.99 -56.56 -3.91
CA GLN A 269 -13.33 -57.44 -2.77
C GLN A 269 -14.35 -58.50 -3.15
N GLY A 270 -15.38 -58.15 -3.92
CA GLY A 270 -16.37 -59.10 -4.41
C GLY A 270 -15.78 -60.21 -5.28
N LEU A 271 -14.76 -59.88 -6.09
CA LEU A 271 -14.04 -60.82 -6.96
C LEU A 271 -13.12 -61.79 -6.19
N LYS A 272 -12.69 -61.44 -4.98
CA LYS A 272 -11.87 -62.30 -4.10
C LYS A 272 -12.57 -63.63 -3.77
N ASN A 273 -13.90 -63.66 -3.75
CA ASN A 273 -14.69 -64.82 -3.33
C ASN A 273 -15.01 -65.83 -4.46
N VAL A 274 -14.68 -65.55 -5.73
CA VAL A 274 -15.23 -66.30 -6.89
C VAL A 274 -14.16 -66.80 -7.90
N THR A 275 -12.86 -66.58 -7.68
CA THR A 275 -11.85 -66.73 -8.77
C THR A 275 -10.62 -67.59 -8.39
N SER A 276 -9.94 -68.17 -9.40
CA SER A 276 -8.74 -69.03 -9.25
C SER A 276 -7.58 -68.31 -8.54
N LYS A 277 -6.65 -69.07 -7.95
CA LYS A 277 -5.54 -68.54 -7.13
C LYS A 277 -4.77 -67.39 -7.81
N ALA A 278 -4.43 -67.53 -9.09
CA ALA A 278 -3.79 -66.47 -9.87
C ALA A 278 -4.62 -65.16 -9.98
N ALA A 279 -5.93 -65.26 -10.16
CA ALA A 279 -6.81 -64.08 -10.21
C ALA A 279 -7.05 -63.45 -8.82
N SER A 280 -6.98 -64.26 -7.75
CA SER A 280 -6.99 -63.77 -6.37
C SER A 280 -5.74 -62.94 -6.07
N ASP A 281 -4.57 -63.41 -6.51
CA ASP A 281 -3.29 -62.75 -6.26
C ASP A 281 -3.18 -61.43 -7.07
N THR A 282 -3.58 -61.41 -8.35
CA THR A 282 -3.68 -60.15 -9.13
C THR A 282 -4.67 -59.15 -8.52
N SER A 283 -5.80 -59.60 -7.97
CA SER A 283 -6.77 -58.71 -7.29
C SER A 283 -6.17 -58.09 -6.02
N LYS A 284 -5.40 -58.86 -5.24
CA LYS A 284 -4.70 -58.36 -4.04
C LYS A 284 -3.62 -57.34 -4.39
N GLU A 285 -2.82 -57.59 -5.43
CA GLU A 285 -1.83 -56.62 -5.94
C GLU A 285 -2.51 -55.33 -6.39
N MET A 286 -3.62 -55.42 -7.11
CA MET A 286 -4.38 -54.25 -7.55
C MET A 286 -4.98 -53.49 -6.35
N MET A 287 -5.51 -54.19 -5.35
CA MET A 287 -5.95 -53.56 -4.09
C MET A 287 -4.81 -52.84 -3.36
N ALA A 288 -3.62 -53.45 -3.32
CA ALA A 288 -2.44 -52.87 -2.68
C ALA A 288 -2.03 -51.56 -3.37
N LEU A 289 -1.96 -51.57 -4.69
CA LEU A 289 -1.62 -50.38 -5.50
C LEU A 289 -2.66 -49.27 -5.34
N LEU A 290 -3.96 -49.60 -5.30
CA LEU A 290 -5.01 -48.61 -5.07
C LEU A 290 -4.93 -47.99 -3.68
N LYS A 291 -4.73 -48.81 -2.64
CA LYS A 291 -4.56 -48.32 -1.26
C LYS A 291 -3.29 -47.49 -1.10
N LEU A 292 -2.22 -47.83 -1.80
CA LEU A 292 -0.99 -47.04 -1.85
C LEU A 292 -1.23 -45.68 -2.53
N SER A 293 -1.97 -45.67 -3.64
CA SER A 293 -2.32 -44.42 -4.35
C SER A 293 -3.23 -43.51 -3.52
N GLU A 294 -4.21 -44.08 -2.81
CA GLU A 294 -5.08 -43.34 -1.88
C GLU A 294 -4.25 -42.71 -0.77
N TYR A 295 -3.37 -43.48 -0.15
CA TYR A 295 -2.44 -43.01 0.88
C TYR A 295 -1.54 -41.87 0.37
N GLN A 296 -0.90 -42.04 -0.79
CA GLN A 296 -0.02 -41.01 -1.36
C GLN A 296 -0.79 -39.72 -1.67
N SER A 297 -2.02 -39.83 -2.17
CA SER A 297 -2.89 -38.68 -2.42
C SER A 297 -3.24 -37.94 -1.13
N ASN A 298 -3.61 -38.65 -0.06
CA ASN A 298 -3.95 -38.06 1.23
C ASN A 298 -2.75 -37.32 1.86
N ILE A 299 -1.57 -37.95 1.87
CA ILE A 299 -0.34 -37.30 2.38
C ILE A 299 0.00 -36.04 1.56
N ARG A 300 -0.17 -36.09 0.25
CA ARG A 300 0.05 -34.94 -0.63
C ARG A 300 -0.93 -33.80 -0.35
N MET A 301 -2.22 -34.10 -0.27
CA MET A 301 -3.28 -33.12 0.00
C MET A 301 -3.04 -32.43 1.36
N ASN A 302 -2.72 -33.20 2.40
CA ASN A 302 -2.39 -32.64 3.71
C ASN A 302 -1.15 -31.75 3.65
N SER A 303 -0.13 -32.16 2.88
CA SER A 303 1.11 -31.38 2.75
C SER A 303 0.99 -30.07 1.98
N GLU A 304 -0.06 -29.93 1.16
CA GLU A 304 -0.33 -28.71 0.41
C GLU A 304 -1.01 -27.63 1.27
N SER A 305 -1.52 -27.98 2.46
CA SER A 305 -2.08 -27.01 3.40
C SER A 305 -1.03 -26.00 3.88
N LYS A 306 -1.44 -24.72 3.95
CA LYS A 306 -0.60 -23.63 4.49
C LYS A 306 -0.52 -23.63 6.01
N TYR A 307 -1.53 -24.15 6.68
CA TYR A 307 -1.63 -24.21 8.14
C TYR A 307 -2.00 -25.64 8.56
N GLY A 308 -1.49 -26.10 9.69
CA GLY A 308 -1.80 -27.41 10.24
C GLY A 308 -1.36 -27.51 11.70
N GLU A 309 -1.92 -28.50 12.39
CA GLU A 309 -1.68 -28.75 13.81
C GLU A 309 -0.87 -30.03 14.02
N THR A 310 -0.35 -30.23 15.23
CA THR A 310 0.34 -31.47 15.62
C THR A 310 -0.52 -32.71 15.40
N LYS A 311 -1.84 -32.59 15.55
CA LYS A 311 -2.81 -33.67 15.28
C LYS A 311 -2.82 -34.09 13.81
N ASP A 312 -2.58 -33.18 12.89
CA ASP A 312 -2.53 -33.50 11.46
C ASP A 312 -1.28 -34.32 11.12
N LEU A 313 -0.15 -34.00 11.73
CA LEU A 313 1.06 -34.82 11.64
C LEU A 313 0.85 -36.20 12.26
N GLU A 314 0.13 -36.29 13.38
CA GLU A 314 -0.21 -37.58 14.00
C GLU A 314 -1.09 -38.43 13.08
N ASN A 315 -2.07 -37.81 12.41
CA ASN A 315 -2.90 -38.49 11.40
C ASN A 315 -2.05 -39.00 10.23
N MET A 316 -1.13 -38.18 9.71
CA MET A 316 -0.21 -38.58 8.62
C MET A 316 0.71 -39.74 9.04
N ALA A 317 1.24 -39.71 10.27
CA ALA A 317 2.07 -40.78 10.83
C ALA A 317 1.27 -42.08 11.03
N SER A 318 0.03 -41.97 11.52
CA SER A 318 -0.89 -43.10 11.67
C SER A 318 -1.24 -43.73 10.32
N GLN A 319 -1.57 -42.92 9.31
CA GLN A 319 -1.85 -43.41 7.95
C GLN A 319 -0.63 -44.13 7.35
N THR A 320 0.57 -43.60 7.59
CA THR A 320 1.83 -44.20 7.15
C THR A 320 2.04 -45.59 7.78
N THR A 321 1.75 -45.72 9.07
CA THR A 321 1.86 -47.00 9.78
C THR A 321 0.81 -48.01 9.28
N GLN A 322 -0.42 -47.56 9.04
CA GLN A 322 -1.51 -48.40 8.54
C GLN A 322 -1.20 -48.99 7.16
N ILE A 323 -0.66 -48.18 6.23
CA ILE A 323 -0.32 -48.68 4.90
C ILE A 323 0.84 -49.68 4.94
N ILE A 324 1.85 -49.44 5.79
CA ILE A 324 2.97 -50.36 6.00
C ILE A 324 2.48 -51.71 6.50
N ASN A 325 1.66 -51.72 7.56
CA ASN A 325 1.09 -52.94 8.10
C ASN A 325 0.22 -53.71 7.09
N LEU A 326 -0.52 -52.99 6.22
CA LEU A 326 -1.31 -53.61 5.16
C LEU A 326 -0.42 -54.36 4.17
N PHE A 327 0.67 -53.75 3.73
CA PHE A 327 1.62 -54.36 2.78
C PHE A 327 2.44 -55.49 3.39
N ASP A 328 2.82 -55.39 4.66
CA ASP A 328 3.50 -56.47 5.37
C ASP A 328 2.58 -57.70 5.50
N LYS A 329 1.30 -57.49 5.82
CA LYS A 329 0.31 -58.57 5.85
C LYS A 329 0.12 -59.20 4.46
N LEU A 330 0.01 -58.40 3.42
CA LEU A 330 -0.11 -58.89 2.04
C LEU A 330 1.13 -59.67 1.58
N SER A 331 2.33 -59.23 1.99
CA SER A 331 3.59 -59.94 1.71
C SER A 331 3.63 -61.32 2.38
N ILE A 332 3.17 -61.42 3.63
CA ILE A 332 3.10 -62.71 4.35
C ILE A 332 2.09 -63.65 3.67
N GLU A 333 0.92 -63.12 3.27
CA GLU A 333 -0.14 -63.91 2.63
C GLU A 333 0.23 -64.39 1.21
N ALA A 334 1.05 -63.63 0.49
CA ALA A 334 1.48 -63.96 -0.87
C ALA A 334 2.70 -64.89 -0.95
N GLN A 335 3.40 -65.14 0.17
CA GLN A 335 4.73 -65.81 0.20
C GLN A 335 5.81 -65.14 -0.66
N GLU A 336 5.51 -64.02 -1.31
CA GLU A 336 6.44 -63.13 -1.99
C GLU A 336 6.72 -61.91 -1.12
N LYS A 337 8.00 -61.55 -0.98
CA LYS A 337 8.42 -60.34 -0.29
C LYS A 337 7.99 -59.12 -1.13
N MET A 338 6.81 -58.58 -0.87
CA MET A 338 6.33 -57.31 -1.45
C MET A 338 6.19 -56.21 -0.37
N PRO A 339 7.21 -55.94 0.47
CA PRO A 339 7.13 -54.84 1.42
C PRO A 339 7.04 -53.50 0.66
N ILE A 340 6.47 -52.48 1.29
CA ILE A 340 6.45 -51.13 0.70
C ILE A 340 7.88 -50.73 0.32
N PRO A 341 8.13 -50.21 -0.90
CA PRO A 341 9.44 -49.72 -1.27
C PRO A 341 9.95 -48.69 -0.25
N HIS A 342 11.21 -48.82 0.11
CA HIS A 342 11.84 -47.96 1.11
C HIS A 342 11.73 -46.48 0.75
N GLU A 343 11.75 -46.16 -0.54
CA GLU A 343 11.57 -44.84 -1.11
C GLU A 343 10.22 -44.21 -0.72
N VAL A 344 9.15 -45.00 -0.64
CA VAL A 344 7.83 -44.51 -0.25
C VAL A 344 7.79 -44.21 1.25
N ARG A 345 8.43 -45.06 2.08
CA ARG A 345 8.56 -44.81 3.53
C ARG A 345 9.37 -43.54 3.79
N GLN A 346 10.51 -43.40 3.12
CA GLN A 346 11.34 -42.20 3.19
C GLN A 346 10.60 -40.94 2.71
N TRP A 347 9.88 -41.04 1.59
CA TRP A 347 9.10 -39.94 1.04
C TRP A 347 8.02 -39.46 2.03
N ALA A 348 7.31 -40.39 2.67
CA ALA A 348 6.28 -40.07 3.64
C ALA A 348 6.82 -39.34 4.87
N VAL A 349 7.87 -39.89 5.50
CA VAL A 349 8.53 -39.26 6.66
C VAL A 349 9.10 -37.90 6.27
N SER A 350 9.67 -37.79 5.08
CA SER A 350 10.15 -36.51 4.56
C SER A 350 9.04 -35.48 4.40
N LYS A 351 7.86 -35.89 3.92
CA LYS A 351 6.71 -34.99 3.78
C LYS A 351 6.18 -34.54 5.12
N ILE A 352 6.19 -35.39 6.14
CA ILE A 352 5.82 -35.00 7.51
C ILE A 352 6.78 -33.92 8.04
N PHE A 353 8.09 -34.07 7.82
CA PHE A 353 9.06 -33.02 8.20
C PHE A 353 8.89 -31.72 7.40
N ASP A 354 8.60 -31.79 6.10
CA ASP A 354 8.30 -30.59 5.30
C ASP A 354 7.04 -29.84 5.80
N CYS A 355 6.03 -30.58 6.27
CA CYS A 355 4.83 -29.99 6.85
C CYS A 355 5.12 -29.37 8.21
N ALA A 356 5.91 -30.05 9.04
CA ALA A 356 6.30 -29.56 10.35
C ALA A 356 7.14 -28.28 10.27
N ASP A 357 8.03 -28.17 9.29
CA ASP A 357 8.77 -26.93 8.98
C ASP A 357 7.81 -25.80 8.60
N LYS A 358 6.94 -26.06 7.61
CA LYS A 358 5.96 -25.08 7.12
C LYS A 358 5.01 -24.58 8.22
N TRP A 359 4.62 -25.46 9.13
CA TRP A 359 3.69 -25.15 10.23
C TRP A 359 4.40 -24.75 11.53
N GLU A 360 5.74 -24.56 11.48
CA GLU A 360 6.58 -24.14 12.60
C GLU A 360 6.44 -25.03 13.86
N ILE A 361 6.24 -26.33 13.66
CA ILE A 361 6.09 -27.30 14.75
C ILE A 361 7.47 -27.67 15.30
N ARG A 362 7.57 -27.69 16.64
CA ARG A 362 8.83 -28.00 17.34
C ARG A 362 9.32 -29.41 17.04
N PHE A 363 10.62 -29.54 16.82
CA PHE A 363 11.27 -30.81 16.51
C PHE A 363 10.94 -31.93 17.51
N SER A 364 10.98 -31.65 18.81
CA SER A 364 10.68 -32.62 19.87
C SER A 364 9.26 -33.20 19.75
N ASP A 365 8.29 -32.38 19.34
CA ASP A 365 6.90 -32.81 19.19
C ASP A 365 6.76 -33.72 17.96
N VAL A 366 7.43 -33.37 16.86
CA VAL A 366 7.48 -34.19 15.63
C VAL A 366 8.17 -35.53 15.88
N LEU A 367 9.32 -35.53 16.56
CA LEU A 367 10.09 -36.73 16.86
C LEU A 367 9.31 -37.68 17.77
N ASN A 368 8.62 -37.16 18.78
CA ASN A 368 7.74 -37.94 19.64
C ASN A 368 6.58 -38.57 18.87
N ILE A 369 5.91 -37.81 17.99
CA ILE A 369 4.82 -38.33 17.16
C ILE A 369 5.32 -39.46 16.25
N LEU A 370 6.43 -39.25 15.56
CA LEU A 370 6.99 -40.24 14.65
C LEU A 370 7.46 -41.49 15.39
N THR A 371 8.14 -41.33 16.52
CA THR A 371 8.65 -42.45 17.34
C THR A 371 7.51 -43.27 17.94
N ASN A 372 6.45 -42.61 18.42
CA ASN A 372 5.29 -43.29 19.01
C ASN A 372 4.43 -44.03 17.98
N LYS A 373 4.29 -43.50 16.76
CA LYS A 373 3.41 -44.10 15.73
C LYS A 373 4.13 -45.07 14.81
N LEU A 374 5.30 -44.72 14.27
CA LEU A 374 6.02 -45.56 13.32
C LEU A 374 6.98 -46.55 14.00
N GLY A 375 7.41 -46.27 15.23
CA GLY A 375 8.42 -47.06 15.93
C GLY A 375 9.85 -46.72 15.53
N ARG A 376 10.80 -47.06 16.41
CA ARG A 376 12.22 -46.65 16.29
C ARG A 376 12.91 -47.25 15.07
N ASP A 377 12.69 -48.52 14.79
CA ASP A 377 13.37 -49.22 13.68
C ASP A 377 12.94 -48.68 12.31
N LEU A 378 11.64 -48.43 12.14
CA LEU A 378 11.10 -47.91 10.89
C LEU A 378 11.48 -46.44 10.66
N LEU A 379 11.49 -45.65 11.73
CA LEU A 379 11.94 -44.27 11.68
C LEU A 379 13.43 -44.19 11.34
N LYS A 380 14.27 -45.06 11.93
CA LYS A 380 15.70 -45.15 11.64
C LYS A 380 16.00 -45.41 10.16
N GLU A 381 15.24 -46.31 9.53
CA GLU A 381 15.38 -46.57 8.09
C GLU A 381 14.84 -45.41 7.23
N SER A 382 13.74 -44.77 7.65
CA SER A 382 12.99 -43.85 6.79
C SER A 382 13.45 -42.40 6.90
N ILE A 383 14.25 -42.04 7.91
CA ILE A 383 14.65 -40.65 8.17
C ILE A 383 15.82 -40.22 7.30
N ARG A 384 15.71 -39.03 6.69
CA ARG A 384 16.82 -38.40 5.96
C ARG A 384 17.52 -37.39 6.86
N ILE A 385 18.66 -37.78 7.43
CA ILE A 385 19.46 -36.93 8.35
C ILE A 385 19.78 -35.55 7.74
N LYS A 386 20.06 -35.49 6.43
CA LYS A 386 20.30 -34.21 5.74
C LYS A 386 19.10 -33.26 5.85
N GLN A 387 17.89 -33.77 5.63
CA GLN A 387 16.67 -32.96 5.69
C GLN A 387 16.43 -32.42 7.11
N VAL A 388 16.59 -33.27 8.13
CA VAL A 388 16.42 -32.81 9.52
C VAL A 388 17.46 -31.77 9.90
N ARG A 389 18.72 -31.96 9.47
CA ARG A 389 19.79 -30.97 9.69
C ARG A 389 19.44 -29.63 9.04
N ASP A 390 18.93 -29.65 7.81
CA ASP A 390 18.67 -28.45 7.03
C ASP A 390 17.44 -27.69 7.58
N ILE A 391 16.46 -28.39 8.18
CA ILE A 391 15.25 -27.79 8.79
C ILE A 391 15.49 -27.35 10.24
N TYR A 392 16.01 -28.24 11.09
CA TYR A 392 16.07 -28.05 12.55
C TYR A 392 17.50 -27.90 13.11
N GLY A 393 18.52 -27.96 12.25
CA GLY A 393 19.93 -27.77 12.65
C GLY A 393 20.60 -29.01 13.24
N ILE A 394 21.87 -28.84 13.62
CA ILE A 394 22.74 -29.95 14.06
C ILE A 394 22.31 -30.60 15.38
N ARG A 395 21.69 -29.83 16.29
CA ARG A 395 21.23 -30.34 17.60
C ARG A 395 20.12 -31.38 17.47
N ALA A 396 19.19 -31.16 16.52
CA ALA A 396 18.14 -32.13 16.22
C ALA A 396 18.71 -33.44 15.62
N VAL A 397 19.80 -33.35 14.87
CA VAL A 397 20.52 -34.54 14.37
C VAL A 397 21.15 -35.34 15.51
N ASP A 398 21.74 -34.66 16.48
CA ASP A 398 22.34 -35.31 17.65
C ASP A 398 21.27 -35.98 18.52
N GLU A 399 20.11 -35.35 18.69
CA GLU A 399 18.94 -35.92 19.38
C GLU A 399 18.42 -37.18 18.66
N ILE A 400 18.31 -37.17 17.32
CA ILE A 400 17.95 -38.36 16.52
C ILE A 400 18.98 -39.47 16.70
N ARG A 401 20.27 -39.14 16.64
CA ARG A 401 21.36 -40.13 16.78
C ARG A 401 21.34 -40.78 18.16
N SER A 402 21.06 -39.98 19.20
CA SER A 402 20.93 -40.45 20.58
C SER A 402 19.67 -41.29 20.80
N GLU A 403 18.51 -40.91 20.26
CA GLU A 403 17.26 -41.62 20.49
C GLU A 403 17.08 -42.88 19.62
N LEU A 404 17.60 -42.87 18.39
CA LEU A 404 17.47 -43.97 17.43
C LEU A 404 18.72 -44.87 17.35
N ASN A 405 19.74 -44.66 18.20
CA ASN A 405 21.03 -45.36 18.15
C ASN A 405 21.59 -45.46 16.71
N ILE A 406 21.69 -44.32 16.05
CA ILE A 406 22.27 -44.22 14.70
C ILE A 406 23.71 -43.77 14.87
N SER A 407 24.65 -44.66 14.54
CA SER A 407 26.09 -44.41 14.71
C SER A 407 26.66 -43.43 13.70
#